data_AF-A0A8H6B6K6-F1
#
_entry.id   AF-A0A8H6B6K6-F1
#
_cell.length_a   1.000
_cell.length_b   1.000
_cell.length_c   1.000
_cell.angle_alpha   90.00
_cell.angle_beta   90.00
_cell.angle_gamma   90.00
#
_symmetry.space_group_name_H-M   'P 1'
#
loop_
_entity.id
_entity.type
_entity.pdbx_description
1 polymer ?
#
loop_
_entity_poly.entity_id
_entity_poly.type
_entity_poly.pdbx_seq_one_letter_code
_entity_poly.pdbx_strand_id
1 'polypeptide(L)'
;MSEQFGEMDPLAQSAALTCIVKVNLTKSSANTRQLLQKILNKATNEIENADVRDQAYIYWRVLSTDDKALQKKIIMRKLPTLETTIETFSPGLLDQLINEISNLGSVFYKPSSAFIKPKYSDSAFVNKKKLQSRKLEELQQMAKTEIVQNAARAENLLDFEDSDIENEDEGTPEFQDAETKEDDVKNPTANANQILDELSDLFAGMSTQTPAQKAGNKGPQKNNDILGPF
;
A
#
# COMPACT_ATOMS: atom_id res chain seq x y z
N MET A 1 -27.03 -31.12 34.20
CA MET A 1 -26.01 -30.82 33.15
C MET A 1 -26.53 -31.07 31.73
N SER A 2 -27.12 -32.23 31.42
CA SER A 2 -27.69 -32.48 30.07
C SER A 2 -28.89 -31.57 29.74
N GLU A 3 -29.70 -31.20 30.73
CA GLU A 3 -30.86 -30.32 30.55
C GLU A 3 -30.43 -28.87 30.25
N GLN A 4 -29.47 -28.35 31.02
CA GLN A 4 -28.90 -27.00 30.87
C GLN A 4 -27.94 -26.83 29.68
N PHE A 5 -27.64 -27.90 28.93
CA PHE A 5 -26.65 -27.83 27.84
C PHE A 5 -27.03 -26.81 26.75
N GLY A 6 -28.33 -26.60 26.49
CA GLY A 6 -28.80 -25.62 25.50
C GLY A 6 -28.75 -24.17 25.99
N GLU A 7 -28.76 -23.93 27.30
CA GLU A 7 -28.77 -22.58 27.90
C GLU A 7 -27.36 -22.00 28.07
N MET A 8 -26.34 -22.82 27.87
CA MET A 8 -24.94 -22.47 28.11
C MET A 8 -24.33 -21.74 26.90
N ASP A 9 -23.30 -20.91 27.12
CA ASP A 9 -22.58 -20.26 26.03
C ASP A 9 -21.94 -21.28 25.05
N PRO A 10 -21.85 -20.97 23.74
CA PRO A 10 -21.29 -21.90 22.75
C PRO A 10 -19.87 -22.42 23.06
N LEU A 11 -19.03 -21.56 23.66
CA LEU A 11 -17.69 -21.94 24.10
C LEU A 11 -17.74 -23.00 25.21
N ALA A 12 -18.64 -22.82 26.18
CA ALA A 12 -18.80 -23.73 27.29
C ALA A 12 -19.52 -25.03 26.87
N GLN A 13 -20.45 -24.97 25.90
CA GLN A 13 -21.00 -26.16 25.23
C GLN A 13 -19.89 -27.00 24.56
N SER A 14 -19.00 -26.35 23.80
CA SER A 14 -17.88 -27.00 23.10
C SER A 14 -16.89 -27.64 24.07
N ALA A 15 -16.58 -26.95 25.18
CA ALA A 15 -15.72 -27.46 26.24
C ALA A 15 -16.36 -28.65 26.98
N ALA A 16 -17.65 -28.55 27.31
CA ALA A 16 -18.40 -29.63 27.95
C ALA A 16 -18.47 -30.88 27.05
N LEU A 17 -18.75 -30.71 25.75
CA LEU A 17 -18.75 -31.80 24.78
C LEU A 17 -17.38 -32.48 24.72
N THR A 18 -16.29 -31.70 24.62
CA THR A 18 -14.92 -32.23 24.61
C THR A 18 -14.59 -32.97 25.92
N CYS A 19 -15.01 -32.44 27.07
CA CYS A 19 -14.80 -33.07 28.37
C CYS A 19 -15.51 -34.42 28.46
N ILE A 20 -16.78 -34.49 28.06
CA ILE A 20 -17.59 -35.71 28.14
C ILE A 20 -17.05 -36.79 27.21
N VAL A 21 -16.63 -36.42 26.00
CA VAL A 21 -15.95 -37.34 25.07
C VAL A 21 -14.63 -37.86 25.68
N LYS A 22 -13.81 -36.99 26.28
CA LYS A 22 -12.57 -37.40 26.99
C LYS A 22 -12.85 -38.31 28.19
N VAL A 23 -13.89 -38.03 28.97
CA VAL A 23 -14.29 -38.88 30.10
C VAL A 23 -14.76 -40.25 29.60
N ASN A 24 -15.51 -40.30 28.49
CA ASN A 24 -15.95 -41.57 27.90
C ASN A 24 -14.78 -42.48 27.49
N LEU A 25 -13.73 -41.89 26.91
CA LEU A 25 -12.53 -42.63 26.50
C LEU A 25 -11.63 -43.05 27.66
N THR A 26 -11.64 -42.32 28.77
CA THR A 26 -10.82 -42.64 29.96
C THR A 26 -11.51 -43.61 30.91
N LYS A 27 -12.81 -43.39 31.17
CA LYS A 27 -13.65 -44.18 32.07
C LYS A 27 -14.94 -44.53 31.35
N SER A 28 -14.88 -45.61 30.59
CA SER A 28 -16.04 -46.11 29.86
C SER A 28 -17.04 -46.76 30.82
N SER A 29 -17.94 -45.96 31.40
CA SER A 29 -19.09 -46.45 32.18
C SER A 29 -20.38 -46.43 31.34
N ALA A 30 -21.35 -47.28 31.71
CA ALA A 30 -22.67 -47.28 31.05
C ALA A 30 -23.35 -45.91 31.15
N ASN A 31 -23.27 -45.26 32.31
CA ASN A 31 -23.85 -43.94 32.55
C ASN A 31 -23.21 -42.85 31.68
N THR A 32 -21.87 -42.88 31.53
CA THR A 32 -21.15 -41.90 30.69
C THR A 32 -21.48 -42.07 29.21
N ARG A 33 -21.67 -43.32 28.73
CA ARG A 33 -22.10 -43.57 27.35
C ARG A 33 -23.52 -43.07 27.09
N GLN A 34 -24.45 -43.31 28.01
CA GLN A 34 -25.81 -42.79 27.90
C GLN A 34 -25.84 -41.26 27.91
N LEU A 35 -25.05 -40.63 28.79
CA LEU A 35 -24.92 -39.17 28.86
C LEU A 35 -24.35 -38.60 27.55
N LEU A 36 -23.29 -39.22 27.02
CA LEU A 36 -22.69 -38.84 25.74
C LEU A 36 -23.71 -38.93 24.59
N GLN A 37 -24.48 -40.01 24.51
CA GLN A 37 -25.51 -40.17 23.48
C GLN A 37 -26.59 -39.08 23.57
N LYS A 38 -27.07 -38.79 24.79
CA LYS A 38 -28.05 -37.73 25.03
C LYS A 38 -27.53 -36.37 24.59
N ILE A 39 -26.28 -36.04 24.93
CA ILE A 39 -25.67 -34.75 24.60
C ILE A 39 -25.33 -34.65 23.12
N LEU A 40 -24.88 -35.72 22.47
CA LEU A 40 -24.66 -35.72 21.02
C LEU A 40 -25.97 -35.49 20.26
N ASN A 41 -27.04 -36.22 20.61
CA ASN A 41 -28.35 -36.02 19.98
C ASN A 41 -28.89 -34.61 20.20
N LYS A 42 -28.72 -34.08 21.42
CA LYS A 42 -29.10 -32.70 21.74
C LYS A 42 -28.27 -31.69 20.95
N ALA A 43 -26.96 -31.92 20.85
CA ALA A 43 -26.05 -31.06 20.11
C ALA A 43 -26.36 -31.02 18.62
N THR A 44 -26.78 -32.14 18.00
CA THR A 44 -27.08 -32.17 16.56
C THR A 44 -28.45 -31.62 16.21
N ASN A 45 -29.44 -31.71 17.13
CA ASN A 45 -30.83 -31.38 16.82
C ASN A 45 -31.32 -30.05 17.42
N GLU A 46 -30.88 -29.70 18.63
CA GLU A 46 -31.42 -28.55 19.38
C GLU A 46 -30.50 -27.30 19.33
N ILE A 47 -29.23 -27.46 18.97
CA ILE A 47 -28.26 -26.36 18.98
C ILE A 47 -28.19 -25.69 17.60
N GLU A 48 -28.43 -24.38 17.56
CA GLU A 48 -28.41 -23.60 16.32
C GLU A 48 -26.98 -23.29 15.86
N ASN A 49 -26.04 -23.10 16.80
CA ASN A 49 -24.65 -22.77 16.51
C ASN A 49 -24.00 -23.86 15.62
N ALA A 50 -23.47 -23.45 14.46
CA ALA A 50 -22.91 -24.36 13.47
C ALA A 50 -21.60 -25.02 13.96
N ASP A 51 -20.74 -24.28 14.67
CA ASP A 51 -19.45 -24.81 15.15
C ASP A 51 -19.64 -25.94 16.16
N VAL A 52 -20.59 -25.78 17.10
CA VAL A 52 -20.90 -26.81 18.10
C VAL A 52 -21.47 -28.07 17.44
N ARG A 53 -22.33 -27.90 16.43
CA ARG A 53 -22.88 -29.01 15.63
C ARG A 53 -21.80 -29.76 14.86
N ASP A 54 -20.92 -29.04 14.18
CA ASP A 54 -19.81 -29.63 13.44
C ASP A 54 -18.86 -30.39 14.38
N GLN A 55 -18.54 -29.81 15.54
CA GLN A 55 -17.74 -30.47 16.56
C GLN A 55 -18.41 -31.77 17.05
N ALA A 56 -19.73 -31.77 17.25
CA ALA A 56 -20.49 -32.97 17.63
C ALA A 56 -20.44 -34.06 16.55
N TYR A 57 -20.62 -33.71 15.27
CA TYR A 57 -20.52 -34.67 14.17
C TYR A 57 -19.11 -35.24 14.00
N ILE A 58 -18.07 -34.41 14.15
CA ILE A 58 -16.67 -34.87 14.11
C ILE A 58 -16.44 -35.89 15.23
N TYR A 59 -16.83 -35.57 16.46
CA TYR A 59 -16.68 -36.52 17.57
C TYR A 59 -17.51 -37.78 17.38
N TRP A 60 -18.73 -37.69 16.85
CA TRP A 60 -19.53 -38.86 16.51
C TRP A 60 -18.77 -39.77 15.54
N ARG A 61 -18.26 -39.24 14.42
CA ARG A 61 -17.52 -40.01 13.42
C ARG A 61 -16.27 -40.67 14.01
N VAL A 62 -15.51 -39.95 14.82
CA VAL A 62 -14.31 -40.49 15.47
C VAL A 62 -14.69 -41.62 16.44
N LEU A 63 -15.73 -41.44 17.26
CA LEU A 63 -16.19 -42.43 18.23
C LEU A 63 -16.83 -43.67 17.58
N SER A 64 -17.40 -43.52 16.38
CA SER A 64 -17.94 -44.62 15.58
C SER A 64 -16.89 -45.43 14.83
N THR A 65 -15.62 -45.00 14.85
CA THR A 65 -14.52 -45.78 14.26
C THR A 65 -14.10 -46.90 15.22
N ASP A 66 -13.86 -48.13 14.75
CA ASP A 66 -13.55 -49.27 15.64
C ASP A 66 -12.18 -49.18 16.35
N ASP A 67 -11.23 -48.40 15.81
CA ASP A 67 -9.89 -48.26 16.37
C ASP A 67 -9.85 -47.31 17.59
N LYS A 68 -9.93 -47.91 18.79
CA LYS A 68 -9.78 -47.19 20.07
C LYS A 68 -8.43 -46.48 20.25
N ALA A 69 -7.35 -47.00 19.67
CA ALA A 69 -6.04 -46.38 19.79
C ALA A 69 -5.99 -45.08 18.99
N LEU A 70 -6.57 -45.08 17.78
CA LEU A 70 -6.73 -43.89 16.95
C LEU A 70 -7.60 -42.83 17.63
N GLN A 71 -8.76 -43.23 18.17
CA GLN A 71 -9.66 -42.32 18.91
C GLN A 71 -8.92 -41.58 20.03
N LYS A 72 -8.17 -42.33 20.86
CA LYS A 72 -7.41 -41.77 21.97
C LYS A 72 -6.28 -40.87 21.47
N LYS A 73 -5.59 -41.25 20.40
CA LYS A 73 -4.51 -40.43 19.81
C LYS A 73 -5.02 -39.08 19.30
N ILE A 74 -6.18 -39.05 18.68
CA ILE A 74 -6.79 -37.82 18.15
C ILE A 74 -7.31 -36.95 19.30
N ILE A 75 -8.13 -37.52 20.19
CA ILE A 75 -8.87 -36.74 21.20
C ILE A 75 -8.01 -36.40 22.43
N MET A 76 -7.07 -37.29 22.82
CA MET A 76 -6.17 -37.09 23.96
C MET A 76 -4.75 -36.71 23.53
N ARG A 77 -4.60 -36.04 22.38
CA ARG A 77 -3.30 -35.53 21.94
C ARG A 77 -2.71 -34.61 23.02
N LYS A 78 -1.42 -34.79 23.32
CA LYS A 78 -0.68 -33.86 24.19
C LYS A 78 -0.57 -32.51 23.48
N LEU A 79 -1.12 -31.47 24.08
CA LEU A 79 -0.91 -30.10 23.61
C LEU A 79 0.58 -29.74 23.77
N PRO A 80 1.15 -28.93 22.86
CA PRO A 80 2.49 -28.40 23.06
C PRO A 80 2.56 -27.60 24.37
N THR A 81 3.73 -27.61 25.01
CA THR A 81 3.98 -26.81 26.22
C THR A 81 3.84 -25.34 25.88
N LEU A 82 3.15 -24.60 26.74
CA LEU A 82 3.08 -23.14 26.63
C LEU A 82 4.41 -22.59 27.15
N GLU A 83 5.25 -22.10 26.25
CA GLU A 83 6.59 -21.60 26.60
C GLU A 83 6.54 -20.27 27.38
N THR A 84 5.51 -19.45 27.16
CA THR A 84 5.38 -18.15 27.82
C THR A 84 3.92 -17.71 27.83
N THR A 85 3.45 -17.19 28.97
CA THR A 85 2.12 -16.55 29.12
C THR A 85 2.23 -15.02 29.05
N ILE A 86 3.44 -14.50 28.81
CA ILE A 86 3.69 -13.07 28.73
C ILE A 86 3.20 -12.57 27.37
N GLU A 87 2.40 -11.50 27.40
CA GLU A 87 1.99 -10.81 26.19
C GLU A 87 3.25 -10.25 25.49
N THR A 88 3.58 -10.83 24.34
CA THR A 88 4.68 -10.37 23.50
C THR A 88 4.12 -9.67 22.27
N PHE A 89 4.75 -8.58 21.88
CA PHE A 89 4.39 -7.89 20.65
C PHE A 89 4.94 -8.66 19.45
N SER A 90 4.20 -8.64 18.33
CA SER A 90 4.79 -9.09 17.07
C SER A 90 5.99 -8.19 16.74
N PRO A 91 7.07 -8.74 16.18
CA PRO A 91 8.30 -7.97 15.98
C PRO A 91 8.08 -6.71 15.13
N GLY A 92 7.24 -6.79 14.09
CA GLY A 92 6.90 -5.63 13.27
C GLY A 92 6.08 -4.56 14.00
N LEU A 93 5.19 -4.97 14.92
CA LEU A 93 4.47 -4.00 15.76
C LEU A 93 5.42 -3.36 16.77
N LEU A 94 6.35 -4.12 17.34
CA LEU A 94 7.33 -3.63 18.29
C LEU A 94 8.21 -2.52 17.69
N ASP A 95 8.76 -2.75 16.49
CA ASP A 95 9.56 -1.73 15.79
C ASP A 95 8.77 -0.44 15.54
N GLN A 96 7.49 -0.57 15.19
CA GLN A 96 6.63 0.59 15.00
C GLN A 96 6.35 1.33 16.32
N LEU A 97 6.08 0.61 17.41
CA LEU A 97 5.86 1.21 18.74
C LEU A 97 7.13 1.87 19.29
N ILE A 98 8.32 1.33 18.99
CA ILE A 98 9.61 1.96 19.34
C ILE A 98 9.76 3.30 18.63
N ASN A 99 9.44 3.37 17.34
CA ASN A 99 9.46 4.63 16.58
C ASN A 99 8.41 5.65 17.07
N GLU A 100 7.31 5.15 17.65
CA GLU A 100 6.19 5.95 18.18
C GLU A 100 6.21 6.09 19.71
N ILE A 101 7.37 5.89 20.38
CA ILE A 101 7.44 5.80 21.85
C ILE A 101 6.93 7.06 22.57
N SER A 102 7.08 8.23 21.96
CA SER A 102 6.62 9.52 22.48
C SER A 102 5.16 9.85 22.09
N ASN A 103 4.47 8.94 21.42
CA ASN A 103 3.12 9.13 20.91
C ASN A 103 2.09 8.29 21.69
N LEU A 104 0.80 8.65 21.56
CA LEU A 104 -0.30 7.98 22.27
C LEU A 104 -0.41 6.47 21.93
N GLY A 105 0.15 6.03 20.80
CA GLY A 105 0.21 4.62 20.41
C GLY A 105 1.03 3.74 21.35
N SER A 106 2.10 4.29 21.94
CA SER A 106 2.94 3.60 22.93
C SER A 106 2.17 3.30 24.22
N VAL A 107 1.34 4.25 24.68
CA VAL A 107 0.51 4.09 25.91
C VAL A 107 -0.58 3.03 25.75
N PHE A 108 -1.15 2.93 24.55
CA PHE A 108 -2.26 2.01 24.25
C PHE A 108 -1.84 0.71 23.55
N TYR A 109 -0.54 0.50 23.35
CA TYR A 109 0.03 -0.66 22.66
C TYR A 109 -0.60 -0.92 21.29
N LYS A 110 -0.90 0.15 20.56
CA LYS A 110 -1.52 0.11 19.23
C LYS A 110 -0.79 1.07 18.30
N PRO A 111 -0.66 0.75 17.02
CA PRO A 111 -0.02 1.66 16.08
C PRO A 111 -0.86 2.94 15.92
N SER A 112 -0.20 4.07 15.63
CA SER A 112 -0.86 5.36 15.33
C SER A 112 -1.98 5.24 14.29
N SER A 113 -1.81 4.37 13.28
CA SER A 113 -2.81 4.07 12.25
C SER A 113 -4.14 3.49 12.81
N ALA A 114 -4.13 2.86 13.98
CA ALA A 114 -5.35 2.34 14.60
C ALA A 114 -6.22 3.48 15.20
N PHE A 115 -5.60 4.59 15.59
CA PHE A 115 -6.31 5.77 16.12
C PHE A 115 -6.87 6.62 15.00
N ILE A 116 -6.10 6.77 13.93
CA ILE A 116 -6.47 7.57 12.76
C ILE A 116 -7.28 6.67 11.82
N LYS A 117 -8.57 6.46 12.15
CA LYS A 117 -9.51 5.94 11.16
C LYS A 117 -9.63 7.01 10.06
N PRO A 118 -9.36 6.71 8.78
CA PRO A 118 -9.63 7.64 7.69
C PRO A 118 -11.15 7.73 7.47
N LYS A 119 -11.88 8.30 8.44
CA LYS A 119 -13.30 8.64 8.31
C LYS A 119 -13.49 9.97 7.57
N TYR A 120 -12.40 10.70 7.35
CA TYR A 120 -12.32 11.75 6.37
C TYR A 120 -11.13 11.42 5.48
N SER A 121 -11.43 11.00 4.25
CA SER A 121 -10.62 11.37 3.10
C SER A 121 -10.59 12.90 3.03
N ASP A 122 -9.91 13.53 3.99
CA ASP A 122 -9.51 14.90 3.82
C ASP A 122 -8.21 14.81 3.02
N SER A 123 -8.41 14.75 1.70
CA SER A 123 -7.42 15.04 0.67
C SER A 123 -6.65 16.36 0.91
N ALA A 124 -6.98 17.11 1.96
CA ALA A 124 -6.31 18.33 2.39
C ALA A 124 -4.92 18.12 3.03
N PHE A 125 -4.62 16.99 3.70
CA PHE A 125 -3.38 16.97 4.50
C PHE A 125 -2.11 16.79 3.65
N VAL A 126 -2.11 15.95 2.61
CA VAL A 126 -1.03 15.94 1.61
C VAL A 126 -1.61 15.47 0.27
N ASN A 127 -2.15 16.38 -0.53
CA ASN A 127 -2.33 16.10 -1.96
C ASN A 127 -0.92 15.98 -2.58
N LYS A 128 -0.33 14.78 -2.53
CA LYS A 128 0.99 14.48 -3.11
C LYS A 128 1.07 14.97 -4.56
N LYS A 129 -0.04 14.88 -5.30
CA LYS A 129 -0.19 15.39 -6.67
C LYS A 129 -0.04 16.93 -6.78
N LYS A 130 -0.55 17.70 -5.82
CA LYS A 130 -0.45 19.18 -5.79
C LYS A 130 0.94 19.65 -5.35
N LEU A 131 1.62 18.89 -4.49
CA LEU A 131 3.02 19.16 -4.14
C LEU A 131 3.95 18.89 -5.35
N GLN A 132 3.72 17.79 -6.07
CA GLN A 132 4.50 17.46 -7.27
C GLN A 132 4.26 18.49 -8.39
N SER A 133 3.03 18.97 -8.59
CA SER A 133 2.77 20.00 -9.61
C SER A 133 3.45 21.32 -9.29
N ARG A 134 3.42 21.77 -8.02
CA ARG A 134 4.15 22.99 -7.62
C ARG A 134 5.66 22.86 -7.80
N LYS A 135 6.22 21.71 -7.42
CA LYS A 135 7.66 21.45 -7.60
C LYS A 135 8.05 21.44 -9.07
N LEU A 136 7.21 20.88 -9.95
CA LEU A 136 7.44 20.82 -11.39
C LEU A 136 7.31 22.20 -12.05
N GLU A 137 6.35 23.03 -11.62
CA GLU A 137 6.18 24.41 -12.08
C GLU A 137 7.36 25.31 -11.68
N GLU A 138 7.86 25.17 -10.45
CA GLU A 138 9.06 25.88 -9.96
C GLU A 138 10.33 25.49 -10.74
N LEU A 139 10.51 24.19 -11.02
CA LEU A 139 11.60 23.68 -11.87
C LEU A 139 11.54 24.22 -13.31
N GLN A 140 10.34 24.44 -13.85
CA GLN A 140 10.18 25.03 -15.17
C GLN A 140 10.51 26.51 -15.19
N GLN A 141 10.12 27.25 -14.15
CA GLN A 141 10.42 28.67 -14.06
C GLN A 141 11.92 28.92 -13.95
N MET A 142 12.63 28.15 -13.11
CA MET A 142 14.10 28.27 -13.03
C MET A 142 14.78 27.94 -14.37
N ALA A 143 14.31 26.91 -15.08
CA ALA A 143 14.87 26.54 -16.38
C ALA A 143 14.63 27.63 -17.43
N LYS A 144 13.44 28.25 -17.44
CA LYS A 144 13.14 29.40 -18.31
C LYS A 144 14.04 30.60 -18.00
N THR A 145 14.25 30.92 -16.73
CA THR A 145 15.12 32.05 -16.34
C THR A 145 16.58 31.79 -16.70
N GLU A 146 17.05 30.54 -16.57
CA GLU A 146 18.43 30.16 -16.92
C GLU A 146 18.67 30.24 -18.42
N ILE A 147 17.70 29.80 -19.25
CA ILE A 147 17.80 29.91 -20.72
C ILE A 147 17.82 31.37 -21.16
N VAL A 148 16.95 32.22 -20.61
CA VAL A 148 16.94 33.66 -20.92
C VAL A 148 18.24 34.32 -20.49
N GLN A 149 18.77 33.97 -19.31
CA GLN A 149 20.04 34.50 -18.83
C GLN A 149 21.23 34.03 -19.70
N ASN A 150 21.24 32.77 -20.12
CA ASN A 150 22.28 32.23 -20.99
C ASN A 150 22.18 32.81 -22.41
N ALA A 151 20.98 33.02 -22.94
CA ALA A 151 20.75 33.70 -24.21
C ALA A 151 21.23 35.17 -24.13
N ALA A 152 20.84 35.92 -23.10
CA ALA A 152 21.32 37.29 -22.88
C ALA A 152 22.85 37.40 -22.69
N ARG A 153 23.47 36.34 -22.14
CA ARG A 153 24.92 36.23 -22.02
C ARG A 153 25.58 35.88 -23.36
N ALA A 154 24.94 35.07 -24.20
CA ALA A 154 25.40 34.74 -25.54
C ALA A 154 25.34 35.95 -26.49
N GLU A 155 24.36 36.84 -26.33
CA GLU A 155 24.26 38.10 -27.10
C GLU A 155 25.35 39.13 -26.74
N ASN A 156 26.09 38.96 -25.65
CA ASN A 156 27.23 39.82 -25.28
C ASN A 156 28.60 39.29 -25.77
N LEU A 157 28.63 38.26 -26.64
CA LEU A 157 29.86 37.62 -27.11
C LEU A 157 30.18 37.92 -28.60
N LEU A 158 29.60 38.98 -29.17
CA LEU A 158 29.84 39.46 -30.53
C LEU A 158 30.31 40.93 -30.52
N ASP A 159 31.39 41.21 -29.79
CA ASP A 159 32.21 42.40 -29.98
C ASP A 159 33.68 41.96 -30.15
N PHE A 160 33.97 41.51 -31.36
CA PHE A 160 35.32 41.26 -31.86
C PHE A 160 35.54 42.16 -33.07
N GLU A 161 35.77 43.45 -32.84
CA GLU A 161 36.44 44.30 -33.82
C GLU A 161 37.95 44.03 -33.69
N ASP A 162 38.36 42.90 -34.28
CA ASP A 162 39.73 42.56 -34.60
C ASP A 162 40.06 43.23 -35.95
N SER A 163 40.74 44.38 -35.89
CA SER A 163 41.49 44.89 -37.03
C SER A 163 42.80 45.50 -36.56
N ASP A 164 43.80 44.65 -36.38
CA ASP A 164 45.21 45.01 -36.55
C ASP A 164 45.44 45.53 -37.98
N ILE A 165 45.32 46.84 -38.18
CA ILE A 165 45.99 47.57 -39.26
C ILE A 165 46.66 48.79 -38.64
N GLU A 166 47.98 48.70 -38.54
CA GLU A 166 48.89 49.82 -38.27
C GLU A 166 48.63 50.96 -39.24
N ASN A 167 48.42 52.18 -38.75
CA ASN A 167 48.98 53.43 -39.27
C ASN A 167 48.70 54.58 -38.29
N GLU A 168 49.64 55.50 -38.26
CA GLU A 168 49.92 56.51 -37.25
C GLU A 168 48.88 57.65 -37.17
N ASP A 169 48.82 58.26 -35.99
CA ASP A 169 48.83 59.72 -35.76
C ASP A 169 47.62 60.39 -35.06
N GLU A 170 48.01 61.19 -34.06
CA GLU A 170 47.40 62.12 -33.09
C GLU A 170 45.86 62.31 -32.90
N GLY A 171 45.47 62.38 -31.61
CA GLY A 171 45.05 63.68 -31.05
C GLY A 171 43.57 63.97 -30.80
N THR A 172 43.11 63.69 -29.57
CA THR A 172 42.13 64.44 -28.75
C THR A 172 40.62 64.49 -29.11
N PRO A 173 39.72 64.56 -28.08
CA PRO A 173 38.28 64.32 -28.23
C PRO A 173 37.45 65.62 -28.29
N GLU A 174 36.37 65.65 -29.08
CA GLU A 174 35.31 66.64 -28.86
C GLU A 174 33.92 66.17 -29.34
N PHE A 175 32.94 66.44 -28.46
CA PHE A 175 31.50 66.23 -28.59
C PHE A 175 30.88 67.22 -29.62
N GLN A 176 29.93 66.75 -30.45
CA GLN A 176 28.61 67.39 -30.64
C GLN A 176 27.71 66.62 -31.64
N ASP A 177 26.58 66.17 -31.11
CA ASP A 177 25.19 66.27 -31.58
C ASP A 177 24.83 66.25 -33.08
N ALA A 178 23.89 65.33 -33.35
CA ALA A 178 22.78 65.39 -34.31
C ALA A 178 23.08 65.25 -35.80
N GLU A 179 22.74 64.07 -36.36
CA GLU A 179 21.68 64.00 -37.38
C GLU A 179 21.21 62.55 -37.60
N THR A 180 19.89 62.41 -37.65
CA THR A 180 19.14 61.20 -37.95
C THR A 180 19.20 60.93 -39.45
N LYS A 181 19.75 59.78 -39.87
CA LYS A 181 19.34 59.11 -41.11
C LYS A 181 19.25 57.61 -40.88
N GLU A 182 18.11 57.12 -41.33
CA GLU A 182 17.56 55.78 -41.22
C GLU A 182 18.34 54.83 -42.14
N ASP A 183 18.75 53.67 -41.64
CA ASP A 183 18.84 52.44 -42.44
C ASP A 183 18.71 51.20 -41.52
N ASP A 184 17.72 50.38 -41.85
CA ASP A 184 17.38 49.01 -41.41
C ASP A 184 18.04 48.43 -40.14
N VAL A 185 17.36 48.55 -38.99
CA VAL A 185 17.54 47.62 -37.86
C VAL A 185 16.20 46.97 -37.54
N LYS A 186 16.06 45.70 -37.96
CA LYS A 186 14.96 44.83 -37.57
C LYS A 186 14.86 44.78 -36.04
N ASN A 187 13.74 45.26 -35.55
CA ASN A 187 13.17 45.18 -34.21
C ASN A 187 13.64 43.93 -33.40
N PRO A 188 14.57 44.06 -32.43
CA PRO A 188 15.09 42.92 -31.66
C PRO A 188 14.06 42.35 -30.66
N THR A 189 12.94 43.05 -30.43
CA THR A 189 11.85 42.60 -29.55
C THR A 189 11.01 41.48 -30.16
N ALA A 190 11.06 41.29 -31.49
CA ALA A 190 10.33 40.21 -32.16
C ALA A 190 10.94 38.84 -31.84
N ASN A 191 12.28 38.75 -31.85
CA ASN A 191 13.00 37.49 -31.65
C ASN A 191 12.85 36.95 -30.22
N ALA A 192 12.89 37.82 -29.20
CA ALA A 192 12.68 37.40 -27.81
C ALA A 192 11.26 36.85 -27.59
N ASN A 193 10.24 37.50 -28.17
CA ASN A 193 8.86 37.02 -28.09
C ASN A 193 8.66 35.72 -28.87
N GLN A 194 9.34 35.53 -30.02
CA GLN A 194 9.31 34.29 -30.79
C GLN A 194 10.00 33.13 -30.06
N ILE A 195 11.14 33.38 -29.42
CA ILE A 195 11.83 32.35 -28.61
C ILE A 195 10.97 31.98 -27.39
N LEU A 196 10.27 32.92 -26.77
CA LEU A 196 9.34 32.65 -25.68
C LEU A 196 8.09 31.86 -26.13
N ASP A 197 7.60 32.10 -27.34
CA ASP A 197 6.45 31.39 -27.92
C ASP A 197 6.84 29.96 -28.33
N GLU A 198 8.01 29.78 -28.98
CA GLU A 198 8.57 28.47 -29.34
C GLU A 198 8.87 27.60 -28.10
N LEU A 199 9.37 28.21 -27.01
CA LEU A 199 9.58 27.51 -25.74
C LEU A 199 8.27 27.17 -25.03
N SER A 200 7.23 27.99 -25.22
CA SER A 200 5.90 27.71 -24.69
C SER A 200 5.23 26.55 -25.42
N ASP A 201 5.42 26.46 -26.73
CA ASP A 201 4.89 25.37 -27.57
C ASP A 201 5.65 24.04 -27.34
N LEU A 202 6.99 24.10 -27.19
CA LEU A 202 7.82 22.95 -26.86
C LEU A 202 7.43 22.30 -25.51
N PHE A 203 7.10 23.13 -24.51
CA PHE A 203 6.72 22.63 -23.19
C PHE A 203 5.26 22.15 -23.15
N ALA A 204 4.37 22.76 -23.92
CA ALA A 204 3.00 22.30 -24.09
C ALA A 204 2.95 20.87 -24.67
N GLY A 205 3.82 20.57 -25.64
CA GLY A 205 3.93 19.25 -26.28
C GLY A 205 4.43 18.11 -25.38
N MET A 206 5.11 18.41 -24.26
CA MET A 206 5.60 17.39 -23.34
C MET A 206 4.56 16.93 -22.30
N SER A 207 3.45 17.68 -22.14
CA SER A 207 2.41 17.40 -21.13
C SER A 207 1.45 16.25 -21.47
N THR A 208 1.54 15.67 -22.68
CA THR A 208 0.58 14.66 -23.19
C THR A 208 1.12 13.24 -23.33
N GLN A 209 2.01 12.78 -22.44
CA GLN A 209 2.30 11.34 -22.31
C GLN A 209 1.76 10.78 -21.00
N THR A 210 0.48 10.41 -21.05
CA THR A 210 -0.09 9.39 -20.15
C THR A 210 -0.06 8.06 -20.91
N PRO A 211 0.46 6.94 -20.38
CA PRO A 211 0.40 5.67 -21.08
C PRO A 211 -1.03 5.11 -21.03
N ALA A 212 -1.75 5.21 -22.15
CA ALA A 212 -3.08 4.63 -22.32
C ALA A 212 -2.99 3.19 -22.83
N GLN A 213 -3.67 2.30 -22.10
CA GLN A 213 -3.95 0.90 -22.43
C GLN A 213 -4.58 0.73 -23.82
N LYS A 214 -4.11 -0.25 -24.60
CA LYS A 214 -4.79 -0.76 -25.80
C LYS A 214 -5.22 -2.21 -25.58
N ALA A 215 -6.53 -2.43 -25.63
CA ALA A 215 -7.15 -3.73 -25.81
C ALA A 215 -7.19 -4.11 -27.31
N GLY A 216 -6.97 -5.39 -27.59
CA GLY A 216 -7.53 -6.09 -28.75
C GLY A 216 -6.59 -6.39 -29.92
N ASN A 217 -5.98 -7.58 -29.91
CA ASN A 217 -5.81 -8.33 -31.16
C ASN A 217 -5.92 -9.85 -30.91
N LYS A 218 -6.75 -10.51 -31.72
CA LYS A 218 -7.00 -11.96 -31.71
C LYS A 218 -5.92 -12.70 -32.53
N GLY A 219 -5.46 -13.84 -32.03
CA GLY A 219 -4.65 -14.84 -32.75
C GLY A 219 -4.40 -16.07 -31.86
N PRO A 220 -4.27 -17.30 -32.40
CA PRO A 220 -4.92 -18.49 -31.84
C PRO A 220 -4.06 -19.38 -30.92
N GLN A 221 -4.79 -20.12 -30.06
CA GLN A 221 -4.55 -21.46 -29.50
C GLN A 221 -3.15 -21.85 -28.98
N LYS A 222 -3.12 -22.19 -27.68
CA LYS A 222 -2.66 -23.50 -27.17
C LYS A 222 -3.18 -23.69 -25.74
N ASN A 223 -4.25 -24.47 -25.60
CA ASN A 223 -4.71 -24.97 -24.31
C ASN A 223 -3.74 -26.06 -23.86
N ASN A 224 -3.03 -25.82 -22.76
CA ASN A 224 -2.37 -26.90 -22.02
C ASN A 224 -3.33 -27.32 -20.90
N ASP A 225 -4.11 -28.35 -21.20
CA ASP A 225 -4.86 -29.16 -20.24
C ASP A 225 -3.88 -29.79 -19.23
N ILE A 226 -3.66 -29.13 -18.09
CA ILE A 226 -3.15 -29.77 -16.87
C ILE A 226 -4.39 -30.18 -16.09
N LEU A 227 -4.92 -31.36 -16.40
CA LEU A 227 -5.76 -32.24 -15.57
C LEU A 227 -6.28 -33.38 -16.46
N GLY A 228 -5.44 -34.41 -16.61
CA GLY A 228 -5.82 -35.71 -17.16
C GLY A 228 -5.66 -36.79 -16.09
N PRO A 229 -6.55 -37.80 -16.03
CA PRO A 229 -6.65 -38.72 -14.91
C PRO A 229 -5.60 -39.83 -15.02
N PHE A 230 -4.70 -39.89 -14.04
CA PHE A 230 -4.05 -41.09 -13.52
C PHE A 230 -3.83 -40.91 -12.02
#